data_AF-A0A453KTC9-F1
#
_entry.id   AF-A0A453KTC9-F1
#
_cell.length_a   1.000
_cell.length_b   1.000
_cell.length_c   1.000
_cell.angle_alpha   90.00
_cell.angle_beta   90.00
_cell.angle_gamma   90.00
#
_symmetry.space_group_name_H-M   'P 1'
#
loop_
_entity.id
_entity.type
_entity.pdbx_description
1 polymer ?
#
loop_
_entity_poly.entity_id
_entity_poly.type
_entity_poly.pdbx_seq_one_letter_code
_entity_poly.pdbx_strand_id
1 'polypeptide(L)'
;MLQIFSLRLSNYESHPISVYGIFAVRDVLEPRRNLIFNRCREDAVTIEQDFFTLPLCSPCRGMYAPDQALLEVDLWVKKEGDGLPDEQLLSAYVEIYFQSCFDEMRTGRIPGNSCSLEIDFMFLH
;
A
#
# COMPACT_ATOMS: atom_id res chain seq x y z
N MET A 1 18.19 2.01 -4.95
CA MET A 1 17.16 1.08 -4.40
C MET A 1 15.88 1.84 -4.08
N LEU A 2 14.71 1.22 -4.13
CA LEU A 2 13.46 1.83 -3.63
C LEU A 2 13.25 1.45 -2.16
N GLN A 3 12.74 2.38 -1.35
CA GLN A 3 12.29 2.13 0.01
C GLN A 3 10.93 2.77 0.26
N ILE A 4 10.01 2.01 0.87
CA ILE A 4 8.68 2.49 1.30
C ILE A 4 8.73 2.74 2.81
N PHE A 5 8.27 3.91 3.23
CA PHE A 5 8.32 4.35 4.63
C PHE A 5 6.94 4.38 5.29
N SER A 6 5.89 4.63 4.51
CA SER A 6 4.53 4.68 5.04
C SER A 6 3.51 4.30 3.96
N LEU A 7 2.40 3.73 4.42
CA LEU A 7 1.19 3.49 3.66
C LEU A 7 0.04 4.07 4.46
N ARG A 8 -0.63 5.10 3.96
CA ARG A 8 -1.67 5.86 4.67
C ARG A 8 -2.96 5.89 3.86
N LEU A 9 -4.07 5.46 4.44
CA LEU A 9 -5.39 5.66 3.82
C LEU A 9 -5.88 7.09 4.13
N SER A 10 -6.48 7.78 3.18
CA SER A 10 -7.07 9.11 3.41
C SER A 10 -8.46 9.22 2.80
N ASN A 11 -9.27 10.13 3.34
CA ASN A 11 -10.64 10.44 2.90
C ASN A 11 -11.67 9.29 2.99
N TYR A 12 -11.58 8.40 3.98
CA TYR A 12 -12.66 7.45 4.26
C TYR A 12 -13.62 8.06 5.31
N GLU A 13 -14.93 7.97 5.10
CA GLU A 13 -15.92 8.70 5.91
C GLU A 13 -16.46 7.88 7.11
N SER A 14 -16.33 6.55 7.09
CA SER A 14 -16.93 5.65 8.08
C SER A 14 -15.87 4.97 8.93
N HIS A 15 -15.89 5.16 10.25
CA HIS A 15 -14.95 4.52 11.18
C HIS A 15 -15.66 3.91 12.38
N PRO A 16 -15.11 2.83 12.98
CA PRO A 16 -13.87 2.14 12.59
C PRO A 16 -14.02 1.25 11.34
N ILE A 17 -12.92 0.98 10.64
CA ILE A 17 -12.87 -0.03 9.56
C ILE A 17 -11.85 -1.11 9.83
N SER A 18 -12.14 -2.32 9.39
CA SER A 18 -11.18 -3.43 9.40
C SER A 18 -10.65 -3.68 8.00
N VAL A 19 -9.36 -3.46 7.78
CA VAL A 19 -8.71 -3.51 6.45
C VAL A 19 -7.82 -4.74 6.32
N TYR A 20 -7.91 -5.42 5.18
CA TYR A 20 -7.03 -6.53 4.81
C TYR A 20 -6.63 -6.44 3.33
N GLY A 21 -5.73 -7.32 2.90
CA GLY A 21 -5.25 -7.39 1.52
C GLY A 21 -3.74 -7.27 1.42
N ILE A 22 -3.26 -6.79 0.28
CA ILE A 22 -1.84 -6.69 -0.04
C ILE A 22 -1.44 -5.32 -0.58
N PHE A 23 -0.21 -4.94 -0.27
CA PHE A 23 0.58 -3.97 -1.02
C PHE A 23 1.92 -4.62 -1.32
N ALA A 24 2.30 -4.71 -2.59
CA ALA A 24 3.56 -5.27 -3.01
C ALA A 24 4.29 -4.35 -3.99
N VAL A 25 5.61 -4.36 -3.90
CA VAL A 25 6.48 -3.79 -4.93
C VAL A 25 7.03 -4.92 -5.80
N ARG A 26 7.02 -4.71 -7.11
CA ARG A 26 7.70 -5.55 -8.10
C ARG A 26 8.82 -4.74 -8.71
N ASP A 27 10.03 -5.12 -8.37
CA ASP A 27 11.26 -4.47 -8.82
C ASP A 27 11.71 -5.05 -10.18
N VAL A 28 12.65 -4.37 -10.84
CA VAL A 28 13.08 -4.70 -12.21
C VAL A 28 13.97 -5.94 -12.25
N LEU A 29 14.72 -6.20 -11.17
CA LEU A 29 15.65 -7.33 -11.10
C LEU A 29 14.90 -8.65 -10.88
N GLU A 30 13.94 -8.65 -9.96
CA GLU A 30 13.10 -9.78 -9.60
C GLU A 30 11.63 -9.33 -9.55
N PRO A 31 10.85 -9.43 -10.65
CA PRO A 31 9.49 -8.88 -10.74
C PRO A 31 8.42 -9.70 -9.98
N ARG A 32 8.82 -10.41 -8.92
CA ARG A 32 7.94 -11.12 -7.97
C ARG A 32 7.47 -10.14 -6.89
N ARG A 33 6.34 -10.43 -6.24
CA ARG A 33 5.82 -9.62 -5.13
C ARG A 33 6.87 -9.51 -4.01
N ASN A 34 7.25 -8.30 -3.64
CA ASN A 34 7.90 -7.99 -2.38
C ASN A 34 6.86 -7.30 -1.49
N LEU A 35 6.30 -8.05 -0.54
CA LEU A 35 5.14 -7.60 0.25
C LEU A 35 5.57 -6.56 1.29
N ILE A 36 4.96 -5.38 1.20
CA ILE A 36 5.14 -4.29 2.16
C ILE A 36 3.94 -4.22 3.11
N PHE A 37 2.76 -4.66 2.67
CA PHE A 37 1.61 -4.94 3.52
C PHE A 37 1.02 -6.27 3.09
N ASN A 38 0.67 -7.12 4.06
CA ASN A 38 0.04 -8.41 3.82
C ASN A 38 -0.76 -8.83 5.04
N ARG A 39 -2.09 -8.77 4.93
CA ARG A 39 -3.02 -9.27 5.95
C ARG A 39 -4.11 -10.07 5.26
N CYS A 40 -4.37 -11.28 5.77
CA CYS A 40 -5.54 -12.04 5.34
C CYS A 40 -6.80 -11.47 6.01
N ARG A 41 -7.98 -11.91 5.55
CA ARG A 41 -9.26 -11.43 6.06
C ARG A 41 -9.45 -11.68 7.55
N GLU A 42 -8.93 -12.80 8.04
CA GLU A 42 -9.04 -13.23 9.44
C GLU A 42 -8.16 -12.38 10.38
N ASP A 43 -7.10 -11.79 9.84
CA ASP A 43 -6.11 -10.95 10.54
C ASP A 43 -6.20 -9.49 10.04
N ALA A 44 -7.41 -9.04 9.72
CA ALA A 44 -7.67 -7.68 9.30
C ALA A 44 -7.29 -6.68 10.41
N VAL A 45 -6.71 -5.55 10.01
CA VAL A 45 -6.27 -4.50 10.93
C VAL A 45 -7.39 -3.47 11.09
N THR A 46 -7.82 -3.23 12.33
CA THR A 46 -8.81 -2.21 12.64
C THR A 46 -8.18 -0.83 12.72
N ILE A 47 -8.79 0.14 12.06
CA ILE A 47 -8.37 1.55 12.02
C ILE A 47 -9.47 2.39 12.67
N GLU A 48 -9.13 3.06 13.78
CA GLU A 48 -10.15 3.62 14.69
C GLU A 48 -10.58 5.06 14.39
N GLN A 49 -9.69 6.03 14.20
CA GLN A 49 -10.09 7.37 13.68
C GLN A 49 -8.95 8.37 13.41
N ASP A 50 -7.76 8.21 13.97
CA ASP A 50 -6.75 9.29 13.95
C ASP A 50 -5.52 9.03 13.06
N PHE A 51 -5.19 7.77 12.82
CA PHE A 51 -3.98 7.40 12.06
C PHE A 51 -4.27 6.21 11.14
N PHE A 52 -4.50 6.51 9.87
CA PHE A 52 -4.73 5.54 8.80
C PHE A 52 -3.47 4.86 8.29
N THR A 53 -2.47 4.66 9.16
CA THR A 53 -1.21 4.06 8.72
C THR A 53 -1.33 2.55 8.76
N LEU A 54 -1.20 1.91 7.60
CA LEU A 54 -1.16 0.45 7.51
C LEU A 54 0.17 -0.06 8.09
N PRO A 55 0.15 -1.11 8.92
CA PRO A 55 1.37 -1.66 9.48
C PRO A 55 2.23 -2.30 8.40
N LEU A 56 3.46 -1.83 8.25
CA LEU A 56 4.37 -2.36 7.23
C LEU A 56 4.98 -3.69 7.67
N CYS A 57 5.16 -4.58 6.70
CA CYS A 57 5.96 -5.78 6.82
C CYS A 57 7.43 -5.45 6.47
N SER A 58 8.37 -6.18 7.06
CA SER A 58 9.75 -6.14 6.60
C SER A 58 9.83 -6.74 5.18
N PRO A 59 10.36 -6.01 4.20
CA PRO A 59 10.50 -6.54 2.84
C PRO A 59 11.45 -7.74 2.86
N CYS A 60 11.12 -8.78 2.08
CA CYS A 60 11.91 -10.01 2.04
C CYS A 60 13.28 -9.83 1.36
N ARG A 61 13.44 -8.75 0.59
CA ARG A 61 14.64 -8.39 -0.17
C ARG A 61 14.70 -6.88 -0.44
N GLY A 62 15.87 -6.40 -0.86
CA GLY A 62 16.00 -5.03 -1.38
C GLY A 62 15.21 -4.85 -2.68
N MET A 63 14.66 -3.65 -2.91
CA MET A 63 13.90 -3.33 -4.12
C MET A 63 14.80 -2.63 -5.12
N TYR A 64 15.21 -3.33 -6.18
CA TYR A 64 16.03 -2.77 -7.24
C TYR A 64 15.18 -2.06 -8.30
N ALA A 65 15.08 -0.74 -8.17
CA ALA A 65 14.29 0.13 -9.04
C ALA A 65 15.15 1.29 -9.55
N PRO A 66 16.01 1.06 -10.56
CA PRO A 66 16.92 2.10 -11.08
C PRO A 66 16.18 3.17 -11.89
N ASP A 67 15.09 2.80 -12.56
CA ASP A 67 14.31 3.64 -13.46
C ASP A 67 12.80 3.56 -13.16
N GLN A 68 12.33 2.41 -12.68
CA GLN A 68 10.92 2.20 -12.36
C GLN A 68 10.70 1.07 -11.36
N ALA A 69 9.50 1.03 -10.77
CA ALA A 69 8.95 -0.13 -10.09
C ALA A 69 7.44 -0.21 -10.32
N LEU A 70 6.89 -1.42 -10.25
CA LEU A 70 5.45 -1.62 -10.28
C LEU A 70 4.92 -1.83 -8.86
N LEU A 71 3.95 -1.01 -8.48
CA LEU A 71 3.17 -1.17 -7.26
C LEU A 71 1.94 -2.03 -7.58
N GLU A 72 1.73 -3.07 -6.80
CA GLU A 72 0.54 -3.92 -6.86
C GLU A 72 -0.23 -3.76 -5.55
N VAL A 73 -1.47 -3.29 -5.65
CA VAL A 73 -2.31 -2.96 -4.50
C VAL A 73 -3.65 -3.66 -4.66
N ASP A 74 -4.08 -4.38 -3.63
CA ASP A 74 -5.43 -4.93 -3.52
C ASP A 74 -5.84 -4.91 -2.05
N LEU A 75 -6.67 -3.93 -1.69
CA LEU A 75 -7.09 -3.64 -0.32
C LEU A 75 -8.60 -3.72 -0.21
N TRP A 76 -9.06 -4.26 0.92
CA TRP A 76 -10.45 -4.57 1.19
C TRP A 76 -10.84 -4.13 2.60
N VAL A 77 -12.10 -3.73 2.76
CA VAL A 77 -12.72 -3.51 4.06
C VAL A 77 -13.58 -4.72 4.39
N LYS A 78 -13.23 -5.38 5.48
CA LYS A 78 -13.99 -6.49 6.06
C LYS A 78 -15.31 -5.97 6.61
N LYS A 79 -16.43 -6.60 6.22
CA LYS A 79 -17.74 -6.39 6.84
C LYS A 79 -18.04 -7.52 7.82
N GLU A 80 -18.62 -7.19 8.97
CA GLU A 80 -18.98 -8.14 10.02
C GLU A 80 -20.51 -8.20 10.17
N GLY A 81 -21.04 -9.36 10.56
CA GLY A 81 -22.40 -9.53 11.10
C GLY A 81 -23.58 -9.42 10.12
N ASP A 82 -23.49 -8.57 9.09
CA ASP A 82 -24.67 -8.11 8.35
C ASP A 82 -25.00 -8.96 7.12
N GLY A 83 -24.18 -9.97 6.82
CA GLY A 83 -24.25 -10.76 5.58
C GLY A 83 -23.86 -9.99 4.32
N LEU A 84 -23.47 -8.72 4.46
CA LEU A 84 -22.91 -7.91 3.37
C LEU A 84 -21.55 -8.45 2.95
N PRO A 85 -21.24 -8.47 1.64
CA PRO A 85 -19.90 -8.83 1.18
C PRO A 85 -18.89 -7.78 1.62
N ASP A 86 -17.63 -8.21 1.76
CA ASP A 86 -16.51 -7.29 1.95
C ASP A 86 -16.44 -6.29 0.78
N GLU A 87 -16.01 -5.07 1.08
CA GLU A 87 -15.97 -3.97 0.13
C GLU A 87 -14.54 -3.80 -0.39
N GLN A 88 -14.35 -3.80 -1.71
CA GLN A 88 -13.04 -3.50 -2.29
C GLN A 88 -12.74 -2.00 -2.14
N LEU A 89 -11.68 -1.69 -1.41
CA LEU A 89 -11.28 -0.32 -1.11
C LEU A 89 -10.44 0.27 -2.24
N LEU A 90 -9.45 -0.49 -2.70
CA LEU A 90 -8.52 -0.10 -3.74
C LEU A 90 -7.93 -1.34 -4.42
N SER A 91 -8.04 -1.42 -5.75
CA SER A 91 -7.31 -2.39 -6.56
C SER A 91 -6.63 -1.66 -7.71
N ALA A 92 -5.29 -1.65 -7.70
CA ALA A 92 -4.51 -0.90 -8.66
C ALA A 92 -3.15 -1.56 -8.95
N TYR A 93 -2.72 -1.38 -10.19
CA TYR A 93 -1.34 -1.61 -10.63
C TYR A 93 -0.79 -0.28 -11.11
N VAL A 94 0.23 0.24 -10.42
CA VAL A 94 0.75 1.60 -10.65
C VAL A 94 2.24 1.54 -10.87
N GLU A 95 2.70 2.06 -12.01
CA GLU A 95 4.12 2.25 -12.26
C GLU A 95 4.58 3.55 -11.59
N ILE A 96 5.69 3.46 -10.86
CA ILE A 96 6.41 4.61 -10.34
C ILE A 96 7.72 4.74 -11.10
N TYR A 97 7.99 5.94 -11.60
CA TYR A 97 9.20 6.25 -12.35
C TYR A 97 10.19 7.03 -11.50
N PHE A 98 11.45 6.72 -11.72
CA PHE A 98 12.58 7.42 -11.16
C PHE A 98 12.82 8.73 -11.95
N GLN A 99 12.82 9.87 -11.26
CA GLN A 99 13.00 11.19 -11.88
C GLN A 99 14.39 11.81 -11.61
N SER A 100 15.44 11.00 -11.43
CA SER A 100 16.80 11.49 -11.10
C SER A 100 16.90 12.20 -9.72
N CYS A 101 15.91 12.04 -8.84
CA CYS A 101 15.92 12.54 -7.47
C CYS A 101 16.19 11.38 -6.50
N PHE A 102 17.45 11.22 -6.11
CA PHE A 102 17.85 10.28 -5.06
C PHE A 102 17.78 10.95 -3.68
N ASP A 103 17.63 10.12 -2.65
CA ASP A 103 17.67 10.48 -1.23
C ASP A 103 16.68 11.59 -0.82
N GLU A 104 15.63 11.78 -1.63
CA GLU A 104 14.57 12.74 -1.38
C GLU A 104 13.26 12.02 -1.12
N MET A 105 12.64 12.33 0.02
CA MET A 105 11.35 11.78 0.38
C MET A 105 10.28 12.26 -0.62
N ARG A 106 9.47 11.34 -1.11
CA ARG A 106 8.37 11.59 -2.04
C ARG A 106 7.09 11.02 -1.46
N THR A 107 5.99 11.75 -1.67
CA THR A 107 4.65 11.27 -1.34
C THR A 107 3.89 11.04 -2.64
N GLY A 108 3.56 9.78 -2.91
CA GLY A 108 2.66 9.37 -3.99
C GLY A 108 1.23 9.22 -3.47
N ARG A 109 0.25 9.35 -4.37
CA ARG A 109 -1.16 9.15 -4.05
C ARG A 109 -1.83 8.30 -5.12
N ILE A 110 -2.45 7.20 -4.71
CA ILE A 110 -3.28 6.34 -5.56
C ILE A 110 -4.75 6.56 -5.18
N PRO A 111 -5.58 7.12 -6.06
CA PRO A 111 -7.01 7.27 -5.78
C PRO A 111 -7.71 5.91 -5.83
N GLY A 112 -8.55 5.63 -4.84
CA GLY A 112 -9.51 4.53 -4.80
C GLY A 112 -10.95 5.03 -4.90
N ASN A 113 -11.91 4.12 -4.76
CA ASN A 113 -13.33 4.46 -4.90
C ASN A 113 -13.84 5.31 -3.72
N SER A 114 -13.51 4.86 -2.50
CA SER A 114 -14.00 5.45 -1.25
C SER A 114 -12.89 6.07 -0.41
N CYS A 115 -11.62 5.95 -0.83
CA CYS A 115 -10.46 6.53 -0.14
C CYS A 115 -9.33 6.81 -1.13
N SER A 116 -8.21 7.35 -0.65
CA SER A 116 -6.93 7.35 -1.35
C SER A 116 -5.87 6.62 -0.54
N LEU A 117 -4.91 6.00 -1.22
CA LEU A 117 -3.71 5.47 -0.59
C LEU A 117 -2.55 6.44 -0.84
N GLU A 118 -2.08 7.07 0.22
CA GLU A 118 -0.85 7.86 0.25
C GLU A 118 0.32 6.96 0.60
N ILE A 119 1.43 7.16 -0.11
CA ILE A 119 2.62 6.32 -0.02
C ILE A 119 3.81 7.25 0.13
N ASP A 120 4.55 7.13 1.22
CA ASP A 120 5.83 7.81 1.33
C ASP A 120 6.96 6.87 0.95
N PHE A 121 7.80 7.29 0.01
CA PHE A 121 8.88 6.48 -0.55
C PHE A 121 10.10 7.31 -0.92
N MET A 122 11.23 6.64 -1.10
CA MET A 122 12.50 7.26 -1.52
C MET A 122 13.25 6.31 -2.46
N PHE A 123 13.90 6.89 -3.47
CA PHE A 123 14.92 6.20 -4.23
C PHE A 123 16.28 6.50 -3.60
N LEU A 124 16.94 5.46 -3.09
CA LEU A 124 18.28 5.52 -2.50
C LEU A 124 19.34 5.26 -3.56
N HIS A 125 20.52 5.85 -3.38
CA HIS A 125 21.72 5.51 -4.16
C HIS A 125 22.13 4.04 -4.02
#